data_AF-A0A6B0SHV5-F1
#
_entry.id   AF-A0A6B0SHV5-F1
#
_cell.length_a   1.000
_cell.length_b   1.000
_cell.length_c   1.000
_cell.angle_alpha   90.00
_cell.angle_beta   90.00
_cell.angle_gamma   90.00
#
_symmetry.space_group_name_H-M   'P 1'
#
loop_
_entity.id
_entity.type
_entity.pdbx_description
1 polymer ?
#
loop_
_entity_poly.entity_id
_entity_poly.type
_entity_poly.pdbx_seq_one_letter_code
_entity_poly.pdbx_strand_id
1 'polypeptide(L)'
;GGTSRGDRLTAVDGEAVANNTEFEAALRDSADRRVTVTRADGDQVDVDRHLLTTGVAADSPLAAIETGSVLASVNGTDVYTEAGLDEAVQNRTVATFETANGTTVTAPAGAFVTVVPDGPAANDGMPAETDAIVTSLAGERVTSRADIQAVLDGLPPGESVEVAAYVDGDRETYEVELGEQSDGSSYLGVVIAPGVSGLAVSGFGAQLYPADSFHALVSGDVSGSAAISVMLGGGEGGVAGFLQGIFAALFLPLLSLLDPTLAFNFPGFAGVNTNFYVVEGALGALPAGVTFVFANLLLWTGWINLNLAFFNCIPAFPLDGGHLLRTVAEAVTSRLPVGDRRSVTQAITTSIGLLMLASLVLMFFGPQLLN
;
A
#
# COMPACT_ATOMS: atom_id res chain seq x y z
N GLY A 1 -10.07 -22.78 -10.13
CA GLY A 1 -10.20 -23.59 -11.35
C GLY A 1 -10.60 -22.68 -12.48
N GLY A 2 -10.06 -22.88 -13.67
CA GLY A 2 -10.48 -22.18 -14.90
C GLY A 2 -9.60 -21.02 -15.37
N THR A 3 -8.84 -20.36 -14.51
CA THR A 3 -7.91 -19.27 -14.87
C THR A 3 -6.47 -19.61 -14.49
N SER A 4 -5.51 -19.05 -15.24
CA SER A 4 -4.06 -19.23 -15.05
C SER A 4 -3.37 -17.88 -14.83
N ARG A 5 -2.17 -17.94 -14.25
CA ARG A 5 -1.35 -16.74 -14.05
C ARG A 5 -1.06 -16.06 -15.39
N GLY A 6 -1.41 -14.78 -15.50
CA GLY A 6 -1.20 -14.00 -16.72
C GLY A 6 -2.38 -13.98 -17.69
N ASP A 7 -3.49 -14.65 -17.36
CA ASP A 7 -4.72 -14.54 -18.13
C ASP A 7 -5.24 -13.09 -18.04
N ARG A 8 -5.50 -12.47 -19.20
CA ARG A 8 -6.24 -11.21 -19.29
C ARG A 8 -7.72 -11.53 -19.50
N LEU A 9 -8.55 -11.11 -18.55
CA LEU A 9 -10.00 -11.24 -18.63
C LEU A 9 -10.58 -9.97 -19.26
N THR A 10 -11.62 -10.14 -20.07
CA THR A 10 -12.23 -9.09 -20.90
C THR A 10 -13.75 -9.03 -20.79
N ALA A 11 -14.38 -10.04 -20.18
CA ALA A 11 -15.78 -9.97 -19.79
C ALA A 11 -16.09 -10.87 -18.59
N VAL A 12 -17.14 -10.54 -17.84
CA VAL A 12 -17.74 -11.34 -16.75
C VAL A 12 -19.24 -11.47 -17.03
N ASP A 13 -19.77 -12.68 -17.07
CA ASP A 13 -21.18 -12.99 -17.36
C ASP A 13 -21.73 -12.28 -18.64
N GLY A 14 -20.84 -12.06 -19.61
CA GLY A 14 -21.14 -11.38 -20.88
C GLY A 14 -21.02 -9.86 -20.84
N GLU A 15 -20.80 -9.25 -19.68
CA GLU A 15 -20.48 -7.83 -19.54
C GLU A 15 -19.00 -7.58 -19.80
N ALA A 16 -18.69 -6.69 -20.75
CA ALA A 16 -17.32 -6.36 -21.09
C ALA A 16 -16.65 -5.54 -19.98
N VAL A 17 -15.39 -5.86 -19.68
CA VAL A 17 -14.60 -5.19 -18.64
C VAL A 17 -13.22 -4.83 -19.19
N ALA A 18 -12.78 -3.60 -18.93
CA ALA A 18 -11.53 -3.06 -19.45
C ALA A 18 -10.40 -3.03 -18.40
N ASN A 19 -10.73 -3.01 -17.12
CA ASN A 19 -9.80 -2.84 -16.00
C ASN A 19 -10.30 -3.55 -14.74
N ASN A 20 -9.48 -3.55 -13.68
CA ASN A 20 -9.82 -4.23 -12.42
C ASN A 20 -11.07 -3.62 -11.75
N THR A 21 -11.28 -2.30 -11.85
CA THR A 21 -12.44 -1.62 -11.25
C THR A 21 -13.75 -2.08 -11.88
N GLU A 22 -13.81 -2.15 -13.22
CA GLU A 22 -14.96 -2.67 -13.95
C GLU A 22 -15.16 -4.18 -13.70
N PHE A 23 -14.07 -4.95 -13.62
CA PHE A 23 -14.12 -6.38 -13.30
C PHE A 23 -14.70 -6.64 -11.91
N GLU A 24 -14.24 -5.92 -10.89
CA GLU A 24 -14.77 -6.02 -9.54
C GLU A 24 -16.22 -5.53 -9.45
N ALA A 25 -16.60 -4.51 -10.22
CA ALA A 25 -17.99 -4.06 -10.30
C ALA A 25 -18.91 -5.14 -10.88
N ALA A 26 -18.54 -5.74 -12.01
CA ALA A 26 -19.31 -6.83 -12.61
C ALA A 26 -19.43 -8.04 -11.66
N LEU A 27 -18.37 -8.35 -10.90
CA LEU A 27 -18.40 -9.40 -9.88
C LEU A 27 -19.30 -9.06 -8.67
N ARG A 28 -19.36 -7.79 -8.27
CA ARG A 28 -20.23 -7.33 -7.17
C ARG A 28 -21.70 -7.43 -7.55
N ASP A 29 -22.04 -7.13 -8.81
CA ASP A 29 -23.41 -7.19 -9.31
C ASP A 29 -23.91 -8.63 -9.50
N SER A 30 -22.99 -9.59 -9.66
CA SER A 30 -23.31 -11.02 -9.69
C SER A 30 -23.37 -11.60 -8.28
N ALA A 31 -24.53 -12.11 -7.86
CA ALA A 31 -24.69 -12.84 -6.60
C ALA A 31 -24.28 -14.32 -6.70
N ASP A 32 -24.06 -14.83 -7.91
CA ASP A 32 -23.90 -16.25 -8.16
C ASP A 32 -22.48 -16.74 -7.80
N ARG A 33 -22.39 -17.88 -7.11
CA ARG A 33 -21.09 -18.47 -6.77
C ARG A 33 -20.26 -18.81 -8.01
N ARG A 34 -20.90 -19.12 -9.14
CA ARG A 34 -20.23 -19.43 -10.40
C ARG A 34 -20.44 -18.29 -11.37
N VAL A 35 -19.35 -17.79 -11.93
CA VAL A 35 -19.35 -16.73 -12.96
C VAL A 35 -18.64 -17.23 -14.20
N THR A 36 -19.10 -16.82 -15.38
CA THR A 36 -18.44 -17.11 -16.65
C THR A 36 -17.55 -15.93 -17.04
N VAL A 37 -16.25 -16.16 -17.17
CA VAL A 37 -15.31 -15.12 -17.61
C VAL A 37 -14.86 -15.36 -19.06
N THR A 38 -14.70 -14.27 -19.82
CA THR A 38 -14.15 -14.31 -21.18
C THR A 38 -12.71 -13.84 -21.17
N ARG A 39 -11.81 -14.66 -21.71
CA ARG A 39 -10.39 -14.36 -21.85
C ARG A 39 -10.12 -13.53 -23.11
N ALA A 40 -8.96 -12.90 -23.16
CA ALA A 40 -8.52 -12.08 -24.29
C ALA A 40 -8.43 -12.82 -25.65
N ASP A 41 -8.30 -14.14 -25.64
CA ASP A 41 -8.36 -15.00 -26.82
C ASP A 41 -9.79 -15.34 -27.28
N GLY A 42 -10.80 -14.94 -26.50
CA GLY A 42 -12.21 -15.20 -26.74
C GLY A 42 -12.75 -16.45 -26.04
N ASP A 43 -11.90 -17.24 -25.39
CA ASP A 43 -12.34 -18.44 -24.69
C ASP A 43 -13.13 -18.08 -23.42
N GLN A 44 -14.24 -18.78 -23.21
CA GLN A 44 -15.08 -18.65 -22.02
C GLN A 44 -14.80 -19.76 -21.03
N VAL A 45 -14.69 -19.41 -19.76
CA VAL A 45 -14.45 -20.36 -18.68
C VAL A 45 -15.32 -20.04 -17.47
N ASP A 46 -15.96 -21.07 -16.92
CA ASP A 46 -16.69 -20.97 -15.67
C ASP A 46 -15.73 -21.04 -14.48
N VAL A 47 -15.87 -20.10 -13.55
CA VAL A 47 -15.05 -19.98 -12.34
C VAL A 47 -15.96 -20.05 -11.11
N ASP A 48 -15.67 -21.00 -10.23
CA ASP A 48 -16.30 -21.05 -8.91
C ASP A 48 -15.58 -20.07 -7.97
N ARG A 49 -16.29 -19.01 -7.61
CA ARG A 49 -15.86 -17.94 -6.71
C ARG A 49 -15.67 -18.45 -5.28
N HIS A 50 -14.67 -17.89 -4.63
CA HIS A 50 -14.34 -18.13 -3.24
C HIS A 50 -13.54 -16.93 -2.71
N LEU A 51 -13.65 -16.64 -1.42
CA LEU A 51 -12.93 -15.54 -0.79
C LEU A 51 -11.48 -15.95 -0.56
N LEU A 52 -10.61 -15.55 -1.47
CA LEU A 52 -9.17 -15.72 -1.31
C LEU A 52 -8.62 -14.61 -0.42
N THR A 53 -7.94 -14.95 0.67
CA THR A 53 -7.19 -13.98 1.48
C THR A 53 -6.05 -13.42 0.65
N THR A 54 -6.08 -12.13 0.37
CA THR A 54 -5.06 -11.44 -0.45
C THR A 54 -4.04 -10.69 0.38
N GLY A 55 -4.34 -10.39 1.65
CA GLY A 55 -3.40 -9.77 2.57
C GLY A 55 -3.97 -9.74 3.99
N VAL A 56 -3.08 -9.67 4.98
CA VAL A 56 -3.44 -9.54 6.39
C VAL A 56 -2.52 -8.49 7.02
N ALA A 57 -3.09 -7.52 7.73
CA ALA A 57 -2.31 -6.56 8.51
C ALA A 57 -1.49 -7.28 9.59
N ALA A 58 -0.26 -6.83 9.84
CA ALA A 58 0.71 -7.53 10.69
C ALA A 58 0.18 -7.81 12.10
N ASP A 59 -0.41 -6.80 12.74
CA ASP A 59 -0.95 -6.87 14.10
C ASP A 59 -2.47 -7.13 14.12
N SER A 60 -3.02 -7.61 13.01
CA SER A 60 -4.41 -8.04 12.94
C SER A 60 -4.70 -9.15 13.96
N PRO A 61 -5.85 -9.12 14.66
CA PRO A 61 -6.30 -10.27 15.44
C PRO A 61 -6.62 -11.50 14.57
N LEU A 62 -6.62 -11.34 13.24
CA LEU A 62 -6.78 -12.39 12.24
C LEU A 62 -5.44 -12.85 11.63
N ALA A 63 -4.28 -12.42 12.16
CA ALA A 63 -2.95 -12.77 11.64
C ALA A 63 -2.65 -14.27 11.58
N ALA A 64 -3.42 -15.12 12.26
CA ALA A 64 -3.33 -16.58 12.12
C ALA A 64 -3.90 -17.10 10.78
N ILE A 65 -4.68 -16.30 10.05
CA ILE A 65 -5.13 -16.60 8.69
C ILE A 65 -4.01 -16.19 7.73
N GLU A 66 -3.49 -17.14 6.96
CA GLU A 66 -2.39 -16.87 6.03
C GLU A 66 -2.91 -16.29 4.70
N THR A 67 -2.17 -15.37 4.10
CA THR A 67 -2.37 -14.94 2.71
C THR A 67 -2.36 -16.15 1.78
N GLY A 68 -3.33 -16.23 0.87
CA GLY A 68 -3.56 -17.37 -0.01
C GLY A 68 -4.51 -18.43 0.55
N SER A 69 -4.91 -18.33 1.83
CA SER A 69 -5.98 -19.15 2.38
C SER A 69 -7.33 -18.79 1.78
N VAL A 70 -8.27 -19.73 1.78
CA VAL A 70 -9.66 -19.47 1.37
C VAL A 70 -10.51 -19.30 2.63
N LEU A 71 -11.10 -18.13 2.83
CA LEU A 71 -12.11 -17.92 3.87
C LEU A 71 -13.39 -18.64 3.45
N ALA A 72 -13.85 -19.58 4.28
CA ALA A 72 -14.95 -20.47 3.96
C ALA A 72 -16.25 -20.05 4.66
N SER A 73 -16.18 -19.69 5.94
CA SER A 73 -17.35 -19.31 6.73
C SER A 73 -17.05 -18.22 7.74
N VAL A 74 -18.09 -17.47 8.11
CA VAL A 74 -18.10 -16.55 9.24
C VAL A 74 -19.28 -16.88 10.14
N ASN A 75 -19.01 -17.19 11.40
CA ASN A 75 -20.00 -17.68 12.36
C ASN A 75 -20.82 -18.88 11.85
N GLY A 76 -20.19 -19.77 11.07
CA GLY A 76 -20.86 -20.91 10.43
C GLY A 76 -21.76 -20.56 9.25
N THR A 77 -21.76 -19.30 8.79
CA THR A 77 -22.41 -18.89 7.54
C THR A 77 -21.37 -18.92 6.43
N ASP A 78 -21.62 -19.70 5.38
CA ASP A 78 -20.71 -19.78 4.25
C ASP A 78 -20.57 -18.43 3.54
N VAL A 79 -19.33 -18.07 3.20
CA VAL A 79 -19.00 -16.80 2.52
C VAL A 79 -18.19 -17.07 1.26
N TYR A 80 -18.61 -16.47 0.15
CA TYR A 80 -17.98 -16.66 -1.16
C TYR A 80 -17.66 -15.36 -1.89
N THR A 81 -18.24 -14.24 -1.43
CA THR A 81 -18.13 -12.91 -2.01
C THR A 81 -17.82 -11.89 -0.92
N GLU A 82 -17.23 -10.75 -1.30
CA GLU A 82 -16.96 -9.66 -0.36
C GLU A 82 -18.25 -9.10 0.26
N ALA A 83 -19.31 -8.95 -0.54
CA ALA A 83 -20.62 -8.55 -0.04
C ALA A 83 -21.20 -9.56 0.96
N GLY A 84 -21.03 -10.87 0.70
CA GLY A 84 -21.47 -11.92 1.63
C GLY A 84 -20.65 -11.95 2.92
N LEU A 85 -19.34 -11.65 2.84
CA LEU A 85 -18.51 -11.45 4.03
C LEU A 85 -19.01 -10.26 4.85
N ASP A 86 -19.25 -9.12 4.19
CA ASP A 86 -19.75 -7.92 4.86
C ASP A 86 -21.06 -8.21 5.59
N GLU A 87 -22.07 -8.76 4.89
CA GLU A 87 -23.35 -9.15 5.48
C GLU A 87 -23.18 -10.08 6.70
N ALA A 88 -22.26 -11.04 6.62
CA ALA A 88 -21.99 -11.99 7.70
C ALA A 88 -21.39 -11.35 8.96
N VAL A 89 -20.73 -10.18 8.84
CA VAL A 89 -20.13 -9.44 9.95
C VAL A 89 -20.91 -8.19 10.38
N GLN A 90 -21.87 -7.71 9.58
CA GLN A 90 -22.63 -6.48 9.90
C GLN A 90 -23.33 -6.56 11.26
N ASN A 91 -23.98 -7.70 11.55
CA ASN A 91 -24.82 -7.84 12.74
C ASN A 91 -24.07 -8.15 14.04
N ARG A 92 -22.74 -8.31 14.01
CA ARG A 92 -21.94 -8.67 15.20
C ARG A 92 -20.59 -7.95 15.20
N THR A 93 -20.19 -7.44 16.36
CA THR A 93 -18.88 -6.80 16.54
C THR A 93 -17.76 -7.80 16.78
N VAL A 94 -18.08 -9.07 17.06
CA VAL A 94 -17.14 -10.19 17.19
C VAL A 94 -17.64 -11.35 16.35
N ALA A 95 -16.76 -11.94 15.55
CA ALA A 95 -17.08 -13.03 14.66
C ALA A 95 -16.00 -14.12 14.67
N THR A 96 -16.43 -15.36 14.41
CA THR A 96 -15.55 -16.50 14.21
C THR A 96 -15.35 -16.69 12.71
N PHE A 97 -14.12 -16.51 12.24
CA PHE A 97 -13.68 -16.68 10.86
C PHE A 97 -13.08 -18.08 10.71
N GLU A 98 -13.56 -18.83 9.72
CA GLU A 98 -13.08 -20.17 9.41
C GLU A 98 -12.61 -20.26 7.96
N THR A 99 -11.40 -20.78 7.78
CA THR A 99 -10.81 -21.02 6.48
C THR A 99 -11.06 -22.46 6.02
N ALA A 100 -11.01 -22.70 4.71
CA ALA A 100 -11.23 -24.02 4.12
C ALA A 100 -10.20 -25.09 4.55
N ASN A 101 -9.04 -24.68 5.06
CA ASN A 101 -8.02 -25.59 5.58
C ASN A 101 -8.20 -25.92 7.09
N GLY A 102 -9.23 -25.35 7.74
CA GLY A 102 -9.60 -25.60 9.13
C GLY A 102 -9.07 -24.58 10.15
N THR A 103 -8.28 -23.57 9.74
CA THR A 103 -7.91 -22.49 10.66
C THR A 103 -9.15 -21.70 11.06
N THR A 104 -9.38 -21.61 12.37
CA THR A 104 -10.52 -20.91 12.98
C THR A 104 -10.01 -19.85 13.94
N VAL A 105 -10.47 -18.61 13.79
CA VAL A 105 -10.08 -17.47 14.63
C VAL A 105 -11.32 -16.70 15.05
N THR A 106 -11.44 -16.36 16.33
CA THR A 106 -12.52 -15.47 16.80
C THR A 106 -11.92 -14.12 17.17
N ALA A 107 -12.41 -13.06 16.53
CA ALA A 107 -11.85 -11.72 16.66
C ALA A 107 -12.97 -10.66 16.53
N PRO A 108 -12.71 -9.43 16.99
CA PRO A 108 -13.53 -8.29 16.61
C PRO A 108 -13.63 -8.19 15.08
N ALA A 109 -14.82 -7.90 14.57
CA ALA A 109 -15.05 -7.62 13.16
C ALA A 109 -15.31 -6.13 13.02
N GLY A 110 -14.42 -5.39 12.38
CA GLY A 110 -14.51 -3.94 12.26
C GLY A 110 -13.46 -3.39 11.31
N ALA A 111 -13.38 -2.09 11.14
CA ALA A 111 -12.28 -1.48 10.40
C ALA A 111 -11.00 -1.52 11.24
N PHE A 112 -9.92 -2.07 10.68
CA PHE A 112 -8.60 -2.04 11.33
C PHE A 112 -7.96 -0.68 11.08
N VAL A 113 -7.58 0.00 12.16
CA VAL A 113 -7.03 1.35 12.10
C VAL A 113 -5.75 1.44 12.93
N THR A 114 -4.79 2.22 12.46
CA THR A 114 -3.62 2.66 13.24
C THR A 114 -3.81 4.13 13.59
N VAL A 115 -3.72 4.46 14.88
CA VAL A 115 -3.93 5.84 15.35
C VAL A 115 -2.71 6.71 15.04
N VAL A 116 -2.92 7.83 14.33
CA VAL A 116 -1.85 8.75 13.94
C VAL A 116 -1.50 9.67 15.11
N PRO A 117 -0.20 9.82 15.46
CA PRO A 117 0.24 10.80 16.46
C PRO A 117 -0.25 12.21 16.17
N ASP A 118 -0.62 12.95 17.21
CA ASP A 118 -1.13 14.33 17.14
C ASP A 118 -2.41 14.50 16.27
N GLY A 119 -3.01 13.41 15.80
CA GLY A 119 -4.28 13.39 15.09
C GLY A 119 -5.50 13.50 16.02
N PRO A 120 -6.69 13.83 15.49
CA PRO A 120 -7.91 13.98 16.29
C PRO A 120 -8.19 12.83 17.27
N ALA A 121 -8.19 11.58 16.79
CA ALA A 121 -8.36 10.39 17.63
C ALA A 121 -7.35 10.31 18.79
N ALA A 122 -6.07 10.61 18.53
CA ALA A 122 -5.03 10.59 19.56
C ALA A 122 -5.23 11.70 20.61
N ASN A 123 -5.64 12.89 20.16
CA ASN A 123 -5.87 14.04 21.04
C ASN A 123 -7.04 13.82 22.00
N ASP A 124 -8.03 13.03 21.58
CA ASP A 124 -9.22 12.69 22.36
C ASP A 124 -9.13 11.32 23.08
N GLY A 125 -7.91 10.80 23.22
CA GLY A 125 -7.61 9.73 24.17
C GLY A 125 -7.49 8.33 23.59
N MET A 126 -7.64 8.14 22.26
CA MET A 126 -7.21 6.88 21.64
C MET A 126 -5.68 6.76 21.74
N PRO A 127 -5.12 5.60 22.14
CA PRO A 127 -3.67 5.44 22.22
C PRO A 127 -2.98 5.67 20.87
N ALA A 128 -2.06 6.63 20.80
CA ALA A 128 -1.30 6.93 19.59
C ALA A 128 -0.37 5.78 19.20
N GLU A 129 -0.07 5.64 17.90
CA GLU A 129 0.81 4.60 17.33
C GLU A 129 0.35 3.18 17.68
N THR A 130 -0.93 3.01 18.00
CA THR A 130 -1.52 1.74 18.39
C THR A 130 -2.58 1.33 17.37
N ASP A 131 -2.66 0.02 17.12
CA ASP A 131 -3.67 -0.56 16.26
C ASP A 131 -4.97 -0.84 17.04
N ALA A 132 -6.09 -0.58 16.39
CA ALA A 132 -7.41 -0.76 16.96
C ALA A 132 -8.39 -1.32 15.91
N ILE A 133 -9.44 -2.01 16.38
CA ILE A 133 -10.56 -2.43 15.53
C ILE A 133 -11.77 -1.55 15.82
N VAL A 134 -12.03 -0.56 14.97
CA VAL A 134 -13.21 0.29 15.08
C VAL A 134 -14.43 -0.50 14.62
N THR A 135 -15.41 -0.64 15.50
CA THR A 135 -16.64 -1.39 15.22
C THR A 135 -17.86 -0.50 15.06
N SER A 136 -17.81 0.73 15.58
CA SER A 136 -18.84 1.75 15.43
C SER A 136 -18.22 3.13 15.35
N LEU A 137 -18.80 4.00 14.51
CA LEU A 137 -18.45 5.41 14.37
C LEU A 137 -19.75 6.22 14.28
N ALA A 138 -19.91 7.24 15.11
CA ALA A 138 -21.14 8.05 15.19
C ALA A 138 -22.42 7.21 15.40
N GLY A 139 -22.32 6.08 16.12
CA GLY A 139 -23.42 5.13 16.31
C GLY A 139 -23.74 4.23 15.10
N GLU A 140 -23.02 4.39 13.98
CA GLU A 140 -23.14 3.56 12.79
C GLU A 140 -22.13 2.41 12.82
N ARG A 141 -22.55 1.24 12.35
CA ARG A 141 -21.72 0.05 12.25
C ARG A 141 -20.70 0.22 11.12
N VAL A 142 -19.42 -0.01 11.41
CA VAL A 142 -18.34 0.04 10.40
C VAL A 142 -17.51 -1.23 10.38
N THR A 143 -17.34 -1.86 9.22
CA THR A 143 -16.57 -3.10 9.02
C THR A 143 -15.33 -2.86 8.16
N SER A 144 -15.31 -1.76 7.41
CA SER A 144 -14.32 -1.49 6.39
C SER A 144 -13.93 0.00 6.33
N ARG A 145 -12.89 0.29 5.52
CA ARG A 145 -12.51 1.66 5.17
C ARG A 145 -13.65 2.44 4.49
N ALA A 146 -14.41 1.77 3.63
CA ALA A 146 -15.49 2.39 2.88
C ALA A 146 -16.60 2.88 3.81
N ASP A 147 -16.92 2.12 4.87
CA ASP A 147 -17.94 2.51 5.84
C ASP A 147 -17.49 3.72 6.66
N ILE A 148 -16.24 3.72 7.14
CA ILE A 148 -15.69 4.90 7.85
C ILE A 148 -15.75 6.14 6.96
N GLN A 149 -15.34 6.02 5.69
CA GLN A 149 -15.39 7.13 4.74
C GLN A 149 -16.83 7.61 4.53
N ALA A 150 -17.78 6.70 4.31
CA ALA A 150 -19.18 7.04 4.11
C ALA A 150 -19.79 7.77 5.32
N VAL A 151 -19.43 7.36 6.54
CA VAL A 151 -19.87 8.04 7.77
C VAL A 151 -19.23 9.42 7.88
N LEU A 152 -17.92 9.54 7.64
CA LEU A 152 -17.21 10.83 7.72
C LEU A 152 -17.67 11.85 6.67
N ASP A 153 -18.00 11.41 5.45
CA ASP A 153 -18.52 12.28 4.38
C ASP A 153 -19.87 12.93 4.75
N GLY A 154 -20.62 12.30 5.67
CA GLY A 154 -21.89 12.81 6.18
C GLY A 154 -21.76 13.81 7.34
N LEU A 155 -20.55 14.01 7.88
CA LEU A 155 -20.32 14.74 9.13
C LEU A 155 -19.43 15.97 8.90
N PRO A 156 -19.77 17.15 9.46
CA PRO A 156 -18.95 18.34 9.37
C PRO A 156 -17.69 18.27 10.25
N PRO A 157 -16.60 18.95 9.87
CA PRO A 157 -15.42 19.08 10.73
C PRO A 157 -15.77 19.80 12.04
N GLY A 158 -15.08 19.42 13.13
CA GLY A 158 -15.31 19.93 14.49
C GLY A 158 -16.50 19.30 15.21
N GLU A 159 -17.20 18.33 14.60
CA GLU A 159 -18.23 17.55 15.29
C GLU A 159 -17.59 16.47 16.18
N SER A 160 -18.08 16.34 17.42
CA SER A 160 -17.67 15.26 18.33
C SER A 160 -18.52 14.01 18.10
N VAL A 161 -17.87 12.89 17.82
CA VAL A 161 -18.52 11.62 17.48
C VAL A 161 -18.07 10.49 18.41
N GLU A 162 -18.99 9.58 18.71
CA GLU A 162 -18.67 8.37 19.46
C GLU A 162 -17.95 7.35 18.57
N VAL A 163 -16.79 6.86 19.03
CA VAL A 163 -15.99 5.81 18.38
C VAL A 163 -15.93 4.61 19.32
N ALA A 164 -16.52 3.48 18.92
CA ALA A 164 -16.40 2.23 19.68
C ALA A 164 -15.38 1.31 19.01
N ALA A 165 -14.28 1.02 19.71
CA ALA A 165 -13.17 0.26 19.18
C ALA A 165 -12.70 -0.84 20.14
N TYR A 166 -12.03 -1.85 19.61
CA TYR A 166 -11.24 -2.78 20.40
C TYR A 166 -9.78 -2.35 20.37
N VAL A 167 -9.19 -2.09 21.53
CA VAL A 167 -7.79 -1.70 21.72
C VAL A 167 -7.18 -2.71 22.69
N ASP A 168 -6.07 -3.34 22.32
CA ASP A 168 -5.44 -4.43 23.10
C ASP A 168 -6.41 -5.58 23.49
N GLY A 169 -7.48 -5.76 22.71
CA GLY A 169 -8.52 -6.78 22.92
C GLY A 169 -9.69 -6.35 23.81
N ASP A 170 -9.59 -5.20 24.48
CA ASP A 170 -10.66 -4.63 25.30
C ASP A 170 -11.53 -3.68 24.48
N ARG A 171 -12.86 -3.73 24.70
CA ARG A 171 -13.79 -2.83 24.02
C ARG A 171 -13.85 -1.50 24.77
N GLU A 172 -13.43 -0.44 24.10
CA GLU A 172 -13.44 0.92 24.61
C GLU A 172 -14.33 1.83 23.75
N THR A 173 -14.65 3.00 24.29
CA THR A 173 -15.46 4.00 23.61
C THR A 173 -14.85 5.37 23.87
N TYR A 174 -14.66 6.12 22.80
CA TYR A 174 -14.05 7.44 22.79
C TYR A 174 -15.02 8.45 22.20
N GLU A 175 -14.91 9.70 22.63
CA GLU A 175 -15.65 10.82 22.04
C GLU A 175 -14.61 11.70 21.35
N VAL A 176 -14.59 11.69 20.01
CA VAL A 176 -13.53 12.29 19.20
C VAL A 176 -14.09 13.46 18.40
N GLU A 177 -13.49 14.64 18.52
CA GLU A 177 -13.77 15.80 17.69
C GLU A 177 -13.10 15.65 16.32
N LEU A 178 -13.89 15.60 15.24
CA LEU A 178 -13.37 15.41 13.89
C LEU A 178 -12.50 16.59 13.44
N GLY A 179 -11.35 16.29 12.86
CA GLY A 179 -10.47 17.32 12.28
C GLY A 179 -10.93 17.74 10.88
N GLU A 180 -10.36 18.85 10.39
CA GLU A 180 -10.58 19.37 9.03
C GLU A 180 -9.36 19.10 8.14
N GLN A 181 -9.57 18.48 6.99
CA GLN A 181 -8.57 18.33 5.94
C GLN A 181 -8.46 19.59 5.09
N SER A 182 -7.40 19.70 4.28
CA SER A 182 -7.17 20.88 3.42
C SER A 182 -8.26 21.14 2.38
N ASP A 183 -9.05 20.13 2.03
CA ASP A 183 -10.19 20.22 1.12
C ASP A 183 -11.52 20.51 1.84
N GLY A 184 -11.49 20.69 3.17
CA GLY A 184 -12.65 20.95 4.02
C GLY A 184 -13.41 19.71 4.46
N SER A 185 -12.95 18.50 4.10
CA SER A 185 -13.56 17.24 4.55
C SER A 185 -13.14 16.88 5.98
N SER A 186 -13.97 16.07 6.65
CA SER A 186 -13.72 15.60 8.00
C SER A 186 -12.72 14.43 8.03
N TYR A 187 -11.90 14.35 9.08
CA TYR A 187 -11.04 13.17 9.30
C TYR A 187 -10.89 12.81 10.78
N LEU A 188 -10.67 11.52 11.03
CA LEU A 188 -10.55 10.95 12.38
C LEU A 188 -9.10 10.93 12.91
N GLY A 189 -8.10 11.05 12.05
CA GLY A 189 -6.68 10.95 12.45
C GLY A 189 -6.19 9.51 12.57
N VAL A 190 -6.59 8.64 11.65
CA VAL A 190 -6.20 7.23 11.64
C VAL A 190 -5.80 6.79 10.22
N VAL A 191 -4.89 5.81 10.13
CA VAL A 191 -4.62 5.08 8.88
C VAL A 191 -5.47 3.81 8.89
N ILE A 192 -6.30 3.60 7.88
CA ILE A 192 -7.24 2.48 7.83
C ILE A 192 -6.70 1.39 6.91
N ALA A 193 -6.52 0.17 7.41
CA ALA A 193 -6.14 -0.99 6.61
C ALA A 193 -7.32 -1.51 5.77
N PRO A 194 -7.06 -2.17 4.62
CA PRO A 194 -8.14 -2.74 3.81
C PRO A 194 -8.77 -3.98 4.46
N GLY A 195 -10.03 -4.26 4.10
CA GLY A 195 -10.75 -5.45 4.53
C GLY A 195 -11.27 -5.40 5.97
N VAL A 196 -11.82 -6.52 6.43
CA VAL A 196 -12.43 -6.63 7.77
C VAL A 196 -11.34 -7.00 8.77
N SER A 197 -11.14 -6.16 9.77
CA SER A 197 -10.12 -6.31 10.82
C SER A 197 -8.71 -6.51 10.24
N GLY A 198 -8.44 -5.89 9.09
CA GLY A 198 -7.16 -5.98 8.38
C GLY A 198 -7.01 -7.23 7.52
N LEU A 199 -8.06 -8.07 7.41
CA LEU A 199 -8.12 -9.22 6.49
C LEU A 199 -8.67 -8.76 5.13
N ALA A 200 -7.78 -8.55 4.16
CA ALA A 200 -8.16 -8.28 2.78
C ALA A 200 -8.46 -9.58 2.04
N VAL A 201 -9.57 -9.60 1.31
CA VAL A 201 -10.02 -10.75 0.52
C VAL A 201 -10.35 -10.33 -0.93
N SER A 202 -10.32 -11.31 -1.83
CA SER A 202 -10.80 -11.19 -3.21
C SER A 202 -11.90 -12.22 -3.45
N GLY A 203 -13.09 -11.76 -3.84
CA GLY A 203 -14.23 -12.63 -4.14
C GLY A 203 -14.12 -13.44 -5.44
N PHE A 204 -13.13 -13.16 -6.30
CA PHE A 204 -12.95 -13.93 -7.54
C PHE A 204 -12.24 -15.28 -7.30
N GLY A 205 -11.47 -15.40 -6.22
CA GLY A 205 -10.61 -16.56 -5.99
C GLY A 205 -9.24 -16.47 -6.69
N ALA A 206 -8.86 -15.28 -7.16
CA ALA A 206 -7.51 -14.98 -7.65
C ALA A 206 -7.11 -13.56 -7.26
N GLN A 207 -5.80 -13.33 -7.16
CA GLN A 207 -5.25 -11.99 -6.99
C GLN A 207 -5.20 -11.27 -8.34
N LEU A 208 -5.75 -10.07 -8.40
CA LEU A 208 -5.70 -9.23 -9.59
C LEU A 208 -4.35 -8.52 -9.66
N TYR A 209 -3.72 -8.55 -10.84
CA TYR A 209 -2.47 -7.83 -11.06
C TYR A 209 -2.79 -6.32 -11.18
N PRO A 210 -2.17 -5.43 -10.36
CA PRO A 210 -2.50 -4.01 -10.32
C PRO A 210 -1.78 -3.25 -11.46
N ALA A 211 -2.11 -3.57 -12.71
CA ALA A 211 -1.49 -2.99 -13.89
C ALA A 211 -1.64 -1.47 -13.95
N ASP A 212 -2.82 -0.95 -13.60
CA ASP A 212 -3.10 0.50 -13.61
C ASP A 212 -2.24 1.25 -12.58
N SER A 213 -2.09 0.72 -11.37
CA SER A 213 -1.25 1.30 -10.34
C SER A 213 0.23 1.33 -10.74
N PHE A 214 0.73 0.24 -11.34
CA PHE A 214 2.10 0.22 -11.85
C PHE A 214 2.28 1.14 -13.05
N HIS A 215 1.30 1.24 -13.94
CA HIS A 215 1.32 2.18 -15.05
C HIS A 215 1.38 3.63 -14.55
N ALA A 216 0.54 3.98 -13.57
CA ALA A 216 0.55 5.29 -12.92
C ALA A 216 1.93 5.63 -12.35
N LEU A 217 2.51 4.73 -11.53
CA LEU A 217 3.85 4.94 -10.95
C LEU A 217 4.94 5.10 -12.02
N VAL A 218 4.94 4.27 -13.07
CA VAL A 218 5.92 4.37 -14.17
C VAL A 218 5.73 5.64 -14.98
N SER A 219 4.50 6.15 -15.08
CA SER A 219 4.20 7.43 -15.74
C SER A 219 4.58 8.66 -14.89
N GLY A 220 5.00 8.44 -13.63
CA GLY A 220 5.37 9.49 -12.68
C GLY A 220 4.20 10.02 -11.86
N ASP A 221 3.03 9.39 -11.95
CA ASP A 221 1.88 9.68 -11.10
C ASP A 221 1.99 8.87 -9.78
N VAL A 222 2.25 9.58 -8.69
CA VAL A 222 2.37 9.03 -7.33
C VAL A 222 1.19 9.40 -6.43
N SER A 223 0.21 10.16 -6.95
CA SER A 223 -0.91 10.71 -6.17
C SER A 223 -1.78 9.63 -5.52
N GLY A 224 -1.93 8.47 -6.18
CA GLY A 224 -2.76 7.35 -5.68
C GLY A 224 -2.08 6.44 -4.67
N SER A 225 -0.83 6.71 -4.24
CA SER A 225 -0.06 5.78 -3.40
C SER A 225 -0.04 6.20 -1.92
N ALA A 226 -1.03 5.72 -1.15
CA ALA A 226 -1.16 6.01 0.28
C ALA A 226 0.13 5.74 1.09
N ALA A 227 0.83 4.63 0.80
CA ALA A 227 2.09 4.29 1.48
C ALA A 227 3.20 5.32 1.25
N ILE A 228 3.31 5.88 0.02
CA ILE A 228 4.33 6.88 -0.31
C ILE A 228 3.96 8.22 0.31
N SER A 229 2.68 8.59 0.29
CA SER A 229 2.17 9.80 0.94
C SER A 229 2.38 9.78 2.46
N VAL A 230 2.23 8.63 3.11
CA VAL A 230 2.51 8.46 4.55
C VAL A 230 4.02 8.56 4.83
N MET A 231 4.88 7.90 4.03
CA MET A 231 6.34 7.92 4.27
C MET A 231 6.99 9.27 3.98
N LEU A 232 6.55 9.99 2.94
CA LEU A 232 7.24 11.18 2.42
C LEU A 232 6.45 12.48 2.62
N GLY A 233 5.26 12.40 3.22
CA GLY A 233 4.31 13.51 3.39
C GLY A 233 3.55 13.83 2.10
N GLY A 234 2.25 14.09 2.18
CA GLY A 234 1.32 14.26 1.03
C GLY A 234 1.46 15.56 0.22
N GLY A 235 2.67 16.00 -0.09
CA GLY A 235 2.89 17.22 -0.87
C GLY A 235 2.67 17.03 -2.38
N GLU A 236 1.52 17.44 -2.91
CA GLU A 236 1.12 17.23 -4.32
C GLU A 236 1.82 18.13 -5.36
N GLY A 237 2.82 18.94 -4.98
CA GLY A 237 3.39 19.95 -5.87
C GLY A 237 4.88 20.24 -5.70
N GLY A 238 5.56 20.47 -6.82
CA GLY A 238 6.93 20.97 -6.88
C GLY A 238 7.99 19.92 -6.52
N VAL A 239 8.95 20.33 -5.68
CA VAL A 239 10.10 19.47 -5.31
C VAL A 239 9.64 18.22 -4.53
N ALA A 240 8.60 18.33 -3.69
CA ALA A 240 8.10 17.22 -2.90
C ALA A 240 7.58 16.07 -3.78
N GLY A 241 6.66 16.35 -4.70
CA GLY A 241 6.14 15.36 -5.66
C GLY A 241 7.24 14.76 -6.56
N PHE A 242 8.23 15.56 -6.95
CA PHE A 242 9.39 15.05 -7.69
C PHE A 242 10.22 14.05 -6.87
N LEU A 243 10.49 14.34 -5.59
CA LEU A 243 11.21 13.44 -4.69
C LEU A 243 10.42 12.16 -4.40
N GLN A 244 9.10 12.26 -4.25
CA GLN A 244 8.22 11.10 -4.16
C GLN A 244 8.30 10.23 -5.42
N GLY A 245 8.28 10.82 -6.61
CA GLY A 245 8.45 10.10 -7.87
C GLY A 245 9.79 9.36 -7.95
N ILE A 246 10.90 9.99 -7.52
CA ILE A 246 12.21 9.33 -7.43
C ILE A 246 12.16 8.15 -6.47
N PHE A 247 11.59 8.34 -5.28
CA PHE A 247 11.48 7.28 -4.27
C PHE A 247 10.63 6.12 -4.77
N ALA A 248 9.47 6.41 -5.36
CA ALA A 248 8.60 5.43 -5.98
C ALA A 248 9.35 4.62 -7.04
N ALA A 249 10.07 5.29 -7.96
CA ALA A 249 10.87 4.63 -8.99
C ALA A 249 11.99 3.76 -8.41
N LEU A 250 12.65 4.20 -7.33
CA LEU A 250 13.73 3.46 -6.68
C LEU A 250 13.22 2.13 -6.10
N PHE A 251 12.06 2.15 -5.45
CA PHE A 251 11.46 0.99 -4.79
C PHE A 251 10.49 0.22 -5.66
N LEU A 252 10.14 0.69 -6.86
CA LEU A 252 9.17 0.07 -7.76
C LEU A 252 9.39 -1.45 -7.98
N PRO A 253 10.62 -1.95 -8.22
CA PRO A 253 10.88 -3.39 -8.35
C PRO A 253 10.88 -4.18 -7.03
N LEU A 254 10.78 -3.48 -5.90
CA LEU A 254 10.94 -3.96 -4.53
C LEU A 254 9.81 -3.45 -3.61
N LEU A 255 8.66 -3.08 -4.18
CA LEU A 255 7.55 -2.48 -3.41
C LEU A 255 7.07 -3.36 -2.27
N SER A 256 7.07 -4.68 -2.45
CA SER A 256 6.69 -5.62 -1.39
C SER A 256 7.65 -5.62 -0.20
N LEU A 257 8.85 -5.04 -0.33
CA LEU A 257 9.76 -4.84 0.82
C LEU A 257 9.33 -3.67 1.69
N LEU A 258 8.67 -2.66 1.10
CA LEU A 258 8.15 -1.52 1.83
C LEU A 258 6.80 -1.83 2.49
N ASP A 259 5.98 -2.61 1.80
CA ASP A 259 4.68 -3.04 2.27
C ASP A 259 4.48 -4.54 2.02
N PRO A 260 4.67 -5.38 3.06
CA PRO A 260 4.49 -6.83 2.95
C PRO A 260 3.06 -7.26 2.60
N THR A 261 2.06 -6.37 2.70
CA THR A 261 0.69 -6.65 2.30
C THR A 261 0.47 -6.56 0.79
N LEU A 262 1.43 -5.97 0.05
CA LEU A 262 1.40 -5.94 -1.41
C LEU A 262 1.81 -7.28 -2.00
N ALA A 263 0.91 -7.88 -2.78
CA ALA A 263 1.14 -9.17 -3.42
C ALA A 263 2.14 -9.12 -4.59
N PHE A 264 2.44 -7.93 -5.14
CA PHE A 264 3.21 -7.80 -6.38
C PHE A 264 4.31 -6.73 -6.30
N ASN A 265 5.48 -7.10 -6.81
CA ASN A 265 6.52 -6.15 -7.23
C ASN A 265 6.36 -5.85 -8.72
N PHE A 266 6.79 -4.68 -9.19
CA PHE A 266 6.80 -4.39 -10.61
C PHE A 266 8.01 -5.05 -11.30
N PRO A 267 7.81 -6.11 -12.12
CA PRO A 267 8.94 -6.85 -12.69
C PRO A 267 9.44 -6.22 -14.00
N GLY A 268 8.87 -5.07 -14.40
CA GLY A 268 8.98 -4.52 -15.73
C GLY A 268 8.02 -5.15 -16.75
N PHE A 269 8.15 -4.69 -17.98
CA PHE A 269 7.31 -5.09 -19.12
C PHE A 269 7.84 -6.39 -19.76
N ALA A 270 7.82 -7.48 -19.00
CA ALA A 270 8.38 -8.77 -19.42
C ALA A 270 7.45 -9.96 -19.11
N GLY A 271 7.57 -11.02 -19.91
CA GLY A 271 6.83 -12.26 -19.74
C GLY A 271 5.31 -12.05 -19.72
N VAL A 272 4.65 -12.73 -18.78
CA VAL A 272 3.18 -12.68 -18.63
C VAL A 272 2.65 -11.27 -18.32
N ASN A 273 3.47 -10.36 -17.80
CA ASN A 273 3.00 -9.01 -17.46
C ASN A 273 2.64 -8.18 -18.69
N THR A 274 3.27 -8.47 -19.83
CA THR A 274 2.98 -7.77 -21.09
C THR A 274 1.53 -7.98 -21.54
N ASN A 275 0.87 -9.05 -21.07
CA ASN A 275 -0.54 -9.30 -21.37
C ASN A 275 -1.47 -8.21 -20.80
N PHE A 276 -1.06 -7.49 -19.77
CA PHE A 276 -1.86 -6.47 -19.08
C PHE A 276 -1.65 -5.05 -19.62
N TYR A 277 -0.77 -4.86 -20.61
CA TYR A 277 -0.50 -3.56 -21.20
C TYR A 277 -0.76 -3.60 -22.70
N VAL A 278 -1.25 -2.49 -23.24
CA VAL A 278 -1.45 -2.30 -24.68
C VAL A 278 -0.54 -1.18 -25.17
N VAL A 279 0.02 -1.35 -26.36
CA VAL A 279 0.86 -0.33 -27.00
C VAL A 279 -0.02 0.49 -27.93
N GLU A 280 -0.23 1.75 -27.58
CA GLU A 280 -1.04 2.68 -28.35
C GLU A 280 -0.24 3.88 -28.87
N GLY A 281 -0.86 4.68 -29.74
CA GLY A 281 -0.27 5.90 -30.28
C GLY A 281 0.88 5.67 -31.27
N ALA A 282 1.84 6.60 -31.31
CA ALA A 282 2.94 6.59 -32.28
C ALA A 282 3.84 5.34 -32.19
N LEU A 283 3.91 4.71 -31.02
CA LEU A 283 4.67 3.48 -30.78
C LEU A 283 3.92 2.22 -31.22
N GLY A 284 2.60 2.31 -31.46
CA GLY A 284 1.79 1.22 -32.00
C GLY A 284 2.12 0.86 -33.46
N ALA A 285 2.92 1.69 -34.15
CA ALA A 285 3.47 1.35 -35.46
C ALA A 285 4.54 0.24 -35.41
N LEU A 286 5.13 0.00 -34.25
CA LEU A 286 6.09 -1.07 -34.02
C LEU A 286 5.37 -2.32 -33.49
N PRO A 287 5.88 -3.54 -33.76
CA PRO A 287 5.38 -4.74 -33.12
C PRO A 287 5.44 -4.60 -31.58
N ALA A 288 4.34 -4.89 -30.89
CA ALA A 288 4.23 -4.69 -29.43
C ALA A 288 5.38 -5.33 -28.65
N GLY A 289 5.80 -6.53 -29.02
CA GLY A 289 6.94 -7.21 -28.38
C GLY A 289 8.26 -6.43 -28.50
N VAL A 290 8.51 -5.76 -29.63
CA VAL A 290 9.70 -4.90 -29.81
C VAL A 290 9.60 -3.68 -28.90
N THR A 291 8.43 -3.04 -28.85
CA THR A 291 8.18 -1.89 -27.98
C THR A 291 8.38 -2.25 -26.51
N PHE A 292 7.83 -3.38 -26.04
CA PHE A 292 8.02 -3.83 -24.66
C PHE A 292 9.48 -4.16 -24.32
N VAL A 293 10.24 -4.74 -25.26
CA VAL A 293 11.69 -4.95 -25.06
C VAL A 293 12.40 -3.61 -24.86
N PHE A 294 12.14 -2.62 -25.71
CA PHE A 294 12.73 -1.28 -25.55
C PHE A 294 12.29 -0.61 -24.24
N ALA A 295 11.00 -0.68 -23.90
CA ALA A 295 10.48 -0.14 -22.65
C ALA A 295 11.17 -0.78 -21.43
N ASN A 296 11.32 -2.11 -21.45
CA ASN A 296 11.99 -2.83 -20.37
C ASN A 296 13.49 -2.48 -20.28
N LEU A 297 14.19 -2.34 -21.41
CA LEU A 297 15.59 -1.89 -21.42
C LEU A 297 15.74 -0.48 -20.86
N LEU A 298 14.87 0.45 -21.24
CA LEU A 298 14.87 1.81 -20.71
C LEU A 298 14.57 1.84 -19.22
N LEU A 299 13.57 1.06 -18.77
CA LEU A 299 13.21 0.92 -17.37
C LEU A 299 14.41 0.46 -16.53
N TRP A 300 15.03 -0.66 -16.90
CA TRP A 300 16.15 -1.22 -16.12
C TRP A 300 17.42 -0.38 -16.23
N THR A 301 17.70 0.18 -17.41
CA THR A 301 18.85 1.09 -17.57
C THR A 301 18.64 2.35 -16.73
N GLY A 302 17.44 2.93 -16.76
CA GLY A 302 17.08 4.08 -15.94
C GLY A 302 17.17 3.77 -14.44
N TRP A 303 16.60 2.65 -14.00
CA TRP A 303 16.62 2.22 -12.61
C TRP A 303 18.05 1.96 -12.08
N ILE A 304 18.91 1.30 -12.87
CA ILE A 304 20.32 1.10 -12.51
C ILE A 304 21.05 2.45 -12.43
N ASN A 305 20.86 3.35 -13.40
CA ASN A 305 21.49 4.67 -13.37
C ASN A 305 20.99 5.52 -12.19
N LEU A 306 19.71 5.40 -11.83
CA LEU A 306 19.13 6.08 -10.67
C LEU A 306 19.77 5.59 -9.36
N ASN A 307 19.90 4.27 -9.19
CA ASN A 307 20.60 3.69 -8.05
C ASN A 307 22.06 4.15 -8.02
N LEU A 308 22.78 4.09 -9.15
CA LEU A 308 24.15 4.58 -9.24
C LEU A 308 24.27 6.05 -8.88
N ALA A 309 23.33 6.90 -9.32
CA ALA A 309 23.29 8.30 -8.95
C ALA A 309 23.11 8.48 -7.43
N PHE A 310 22.18 7.72 -6.82
CA PHE A 310 21.98 7.75 -5.37
C PHE A 310 23.22 7.29 -4.61
N PHE A 311 23.86 6.19 -5.02
CA PHE A 311 25.11 5.71 -4.45
C PHE A 311 26.23 6.76 -4.61
N ASN A 312 26.36 7.38 -5.79
CA ASN A 312 27.36 8.42 -6.03
C ASN A 312 27.12 9.67 -5.19
N CYS A 313 25.90 9.94 -4.74
CA CYS A 313 25.61 11.04 -3.81
C CYS A 313 26.02 10.75 -2.36
N ILE A 314 26.38 9.50 -2.00
CA ILE A 314 26.82 9.16 -0.64
C ILE A 314 28.15 9.89 -0.36
N PRO A 315 28.26 10.61 0.78
CA PRO A 315 29.44 11.39 1.15
C PRO A 315 30.60 10.52 1.65
N ALA A 316 31.00 9.53 0.85
CA ALA A 316 32.17 8.70 1.09
C ALA A 316 33.32 9.14 0.17
N PHE A 317 34.55 9.13 0.67
CA PHE A 317 35.73 9.61 -0.05
C PHE A 317 36.00 8.94 -1.43
N PRO A 318 35.64 7.66 -1.71
CA PRO A 318 35.80 7.10 -3.05
C PRO A 318 34.68 7.49 -4.04
N LEU A 319 33.65 8.21 -3.61
CA LEU A 319 32.46 8.55 -4.40
C LEU A 319 32.40 10.05 -4.70
N ASP A 320 31.69 10.41 -5.78
CA ASP A 320 31.55 11.82 -6.21
C ASP A 320 30.90 12.70 -5.12
N GLY A 321 30.03 12.14 -4.29
CA GLY A 321 29.40 12.80 -3.14
C GLY A 321 30.40 13.22 -2.08
N GLY A 322 31.51 12.51 -1.91
CA GLY A 322 32.63 12.92 -1.05
C GLY A 322 33.35 14.14 -1.59
N HIS A 323 33.52 14.23 -2.91
CA HIS A 323 34.07 15.42 -3.57
C HIS A 323 33.11 16.61 -3.47
N LEU A 324 31.82 16.38 -3.69
CA LEU A 324 30.78 17.40 -3.55
C LEU A 324 30.71 17.93 -2.11
N LEU A 325 30.69 17.03 -1.11
CA LEU A 325 30.71 17.41 0.31
C LEU A 325 31.93 18.28 0.63
N ARG A 326 33.10 17.88 0.14
CA ARG A 326 34.33 18.66 0.34
C ARG A 326 34.21 20.04 -0.29
N THR A 327 33.75 20.15 -1.54
CA THR A 327 33.58 21.46 -2.21
C THR A 327 32.57 22.34 -1.47
N VAL A 328 31.47 21.78 -0.98
CA VAL A 328 30.48 22.50 -0.17
C VAL A 328 31.09 22.94 1.16
N ALA A 329 31.83 22.07 1.85
CA ALA A 329 32.52 22.41 3.09
C ALA A 329 33.58 23.51 2.87
N GLU A 330 34.36 23.45 1.79
CA GLU A 330 35.30 24.51 1.40
C GLU A 330 34.56 25.83 1.13
N ALA A 331 33.44 25.79 0.41
CA ALA A 331 32.64 26.97 0.13
C ALA A 331 32.07 27.63 1.39
N VAL A 332 31.53 26.83 2.33
CA VAL A 332 30.99 27.33 3.61
C VAL A 332 32.11 27.86 4.51
N THR A 333 33.19 27.10 4.68
CA THR A 333 34.32 27.51 5.54
C THR A 333 35.06 28.73 4.99
N SER A 334 35.07 28.93 3.68
CA SER A 334 35.66 30.14 3.06
C SER A 334 34.96 31.44 3.48
N ARG A 335 33.69 31.36 3.89
CA ARG A 335 32.87 32.50 4.32
C ARG A 335 32.93 32.74 5.83
N LEU A 336 33.56 31.85 6.60
CA LEU A 336 33.67 31.96 8.05
C LEU A 336 35.01 32.59 8.48
N PRO A 337 35.04 33.37 9.58
CA PRO A 337 36.26 33.98 10.11
C PRO A 337 37.09 32.97 10.93
N VAL A 338 37.46 31.85 10.32
CA VAL A 338 38.29 30.79 10.93
C VAL A 338 39.70 30.81 10.37
N GLY A 339 40.69 30.63 11.25
CA GLY A 339 42.11 30.68 10.91
C GLY A 339 42.56 29.52 10.02
N ASP A 340 42.32 28.27 10.44
CA ASP A 340 42.77 27.07 9.71
C ASP A 340 41.64 26.37 8.97
N ARG A 341 41.22 26.99 7.86
CA ARG A 341 40.09 26.54 7.02
C ARG A 341 40.29 25.13 6.46
N ARG A 342 41.53 24.70 6.22
CA ARG A 342 41.85 23.36 5.71
C ARG A 342 41.58 22.31 6.78
N SER A 343 42.08 22.52 7.99
CA SER A 343 41.84 21.62 9.11
C SER A 343 40.35 21.53 9.46
N VAL A 344 39.62 22.65 9.39
CA VAL A 344 38.16 22.65 9.59
C VAL A 344 37.42 21.88 8.49
N THR A 345 37.75 22.10 7.22
CA THR A 345 37.14 21.36 6.09
C THR A 345 37.41 19.86 6.19
N GLN A 346 38.64 19.48 6.51
CA GLN A 346 39.03 18.09 6.67
C GLN A 346 38.32 17.46 7.88
N ALA A 347 38.25 18.16 9.01
CA ALA A 347 37.51 17.71 10.17
C ALA A 347 36.02 17.51 9.87
N ILE A 348 35.38 18.42 9.12
CA ILE A 348 33.97 18.29 8.70
C ILE A 348 33.81 17.05 7.81
N THR A 349 34.62 16.95 6.74
CA THR A 349 34.50 15.87 5.76
C THR A 349 34.78 14.50 6.38
N THR A 350 35.83 14.39 7.21
CA THR A 350 36.19 13.14 7.90
C THR A 350 35.18 12.78 8.98
N SER A 351 34.69 13.75 9.76
CA SER A 351 33.66 13.48 10.78
C SER A 351 32.36 12.99 10.16
N ILE A 352 31.89 13.63 9.07
CA ILE A 352 30.68 13.21 8.35
C ILE A 352 30.88 11.81 7.75
N GLY A 353 32.02 11.55 7.11
CA GLY A 353 32.33 10.23 6.56
C GLY A 353 32.39 9.13 7.63
N LEU A 354 33.01 9.40 8.78
CA LEU A 354 33.08 8.45 9.90
C LEU A 354 31.71 8.23 10.55
N LEU A 355 30.90 9.29 10.70
CA LEU A 355 29.55 9.18 11.24
C LEU A 355 28.68 8.34 10.30
N MET A 356 28.73 8.56 8.99
CA MET A 356 28.04 7.73 8.00
C MET A 356 28.49 6.28 8.04
N LEU A 357 29.80 6.02 8.15
CA LEU A 357 30.32 4.67 8.30
C LEU A 357 29.81 4.01 9.59
N ALA A 358 29.81 4.74 10.71
CA ALA A 358 29.29 4.27 11.97
C ALA A 358 27.78 3.98 11.89
N SER A 359 26.99 4.85 11.25
CA SER A 359 25.57 4.65 10.99
C SER A 359 25.31 3.42 10.13
N LEU A 360 26.11 3.18 9.08
CA LEU A 360 25.99 1.99 8.24
C LEU A 360 26.32 0.71 9.01
N VAL A 361 27.39 0.71 9.79
CA VAL A 361 27.76 -0.42 10.66
C VAL A 361 26.67 -0.67 11.69
N LEU A 362 26.14 0.37 12.32
CA LEU A 362 25.04 0.26 13.27
C LEU A 362 23.74 -0.22 12.60
N MET A 363 23.45 0.20 11.38
CA MET A 363 22.28 -0.28 10.63
C MET A 363 22.36 -1.79 10.38
N PHE A 364 23.55 -2.29 10.02
CA PHE A 364 23.73 -3.71 9.68
C PHE A 364 23.92 -4.61 10.91
N PHE A 365 24.64 -4.15 11.93
CA PHE A 365 25.01 -4.94 13.12
C PHE A 365 24.26 -4.54 14.39
N GLY A 366 23.63 -3.36 14.43
CA GLY A 366 22.84 -2.89 15.58
C GLY A 366 21.73 -3.87 16.00
N PRO A 367 20.95 -4.43 15.07
CA PRO A 367 19.97 -5.46 15.40
C PRO A 367 20.56 -6.73 16.05
N GLN A 368 21.84 -7.02 15.82
CA GLN A 368 22.53 -8.18 16.44
C GLN A 368 23.14 -7.85 17.80
N LEU A 369 23.38 -6.57 18.10
CA LEU A 369 23.97 -6.10 19.35
C LEU A 369 22.93 -5.79 20.43
N LEU A 370 21.67 -5.59 20.03
CA LEU A 370 20.54 -5.27 20.90
C LEU A 370 19.63 -6.48 21.19
N ASN A 371 19.98 -7.67 20.69
CA ASN A 371 19.30 -8.94 20.95
C ASN A 371 20.11 -9.84 21.89
#